data_AF-A0A932ZTQ3-F1
#
_entry.id   AF-A0A932ZTQ3-F1
#
_cell.length_a   1.000
_cell.length_b   1.000
_cell.length_c   1.000
_cell.angle_alpha   90.00
_cell.angle_beta   90.00
_cell.angle_gamma   90.00
#
_symmetry.space_group_name_H-M   'P 1'
#
loop_
_entity.id
_entity.type
_entity.pdbx_description
1 polymer ?
#
loop_
_entity_poly.entity_id
_entity_poly.type
_entity_poly.pdbx_seq_one_letter_code
_entity_poly.pdbx_strand_id
1 'polypeptide(L)'
;ASHMGVVVILCGGLVGNLAGVTGSMELHEGETTYAIAAEEGGMFPLGFAVRLDRFQVEHFGSDPGDVKSFRSRLAILEGGREVLQGNVEVNHPLPYKGWLFYQANYSADDPTYSGFLAVKDPGLPWVFAGFVMIVAGAVFVFYIRPRLGGLTP
;
A
#
# COMPACT_ATOMS: atom_id res chain seq x y z
N ALA A 1 25.69 -3.82 -17.28
CA ALA A 1 24.38 -4.19 -16.70
C ALA A 1 24.30 -3.93 -15.19
N SER A 2 25.29 -4.32 -14.37
CA SER A 2 25.19 -4.28 -12.90
C SER A 2 24.99 -2.89 -12.27
N HIS A 3 25.32 -1.80 -12.95
CA HIS A 3 25.08 -0.43 -12.45
C HIS A 3 23.74 0.17 -12.92
N MET A 4 23.12 -0.40 -13.95
CA MET A 4 21.84 0.12 -14.47
C MET A 4 20.68 -0.17 -13.51
N GLY A 5 20.73 -1.27 -12.76
CA GLY A 5 19.72 -1.58 -11.75
C GLY A 5 19.62 -0.52 -10.66
N VAL A 6 20.76 -0.02 -10.16
CA VAL A 6 20.81 1.06 -9.17
C VAL A 6 20.24 2.36 -9.75
N VAL A 7 20.59 2.71 -11.00
CA VAL A 7 20.03 3.90 -11.66
C VAL A 7 18.51 3.82 -11.76
N VAL A 8 17.96 2.66 -12.11
CA VAL A 8 16.49 2.48 -12.19
C VAL A 8 15.83 2.56 -10.81
N ILE A 9 16.47 2.04 -9.75
CA ILE A 9 15.98 2.24 -8.36
C ILE A 9 15.94 3.72 -8.02
N LEU A 10 17.01 4.47 -8.31
CA LEU A 10 17.09 5.90 -8.01
C LEU A 10 16.06 6.71 -8.81
N CYS A 11 15.89 6.42 -10.09
CA CYS A 11 14.84 7.05 -10.92
C CYS A 11 13.44 6.70 -10.40
N GLY A 12 13.20 5.45 -10.00
CA GLY A 12 11.94 5.03 -9.40
C GLY A 12 11.64 5.79 -8.11
N GLY A 13 12.63 5.90 -7.21
CA GLY A 13 12.50 6.68 -5.98
C GLY A 13 12.26 8.17 -6.25
N LEU A 14 12.91 8.75 -7.27
CA LEU A 14 12.67 10.14 -7.67
C LEU A 14 11.25 10.34 -8.20
N VAL A 15 10.74 9.44 -9.03
CA VAL A 15 9.35 9.49 -9.52
C VAL A 15 8.35 9.37 -8.36
N GLY A 16 8.60 8.45 -7.43
CA GLY A 16 7.77 8.29 -6.23
C GLY A 16 7.78 9.54 -5.34
N ASN A 17 8.93 10.20 -5.21
CA ASN A 17 9.03 11.44 -4.43
C ASN A 17 8.33 12.63 -5.10
N LEU A 18 8.41 12.77 -6.43
CA LEU A 18 7.86 13.92 -7.14
C LEU A 18 6.37 13.80 -7.48
N ALA A 19 5.87 12.58 -7.63
CA ALA A 19 4.51 12.32 -8.09
C ALA A 19 3.71 11.40 -7.15
N GLY A 20 4.31 10.94 -6.06
CA GLY A 20 3.64 10.18 -5.03
C GLY A 20 2.70 11.07 -4.21
N VAL A 21 1.63 10.47 -3.71
CA VAL A 21 0.66 11.15 -2.84
C VAL A 21 0.42 10.29 -1.60
N THR A 22 0.56 10.91 -0.44
CA THR A 22 0.26 10.32 0.85
C THR A 22 -0.70 11.22 1.61
N GLY A 23 -1.67 10.63 2.30
CA GLY A 23 -2.58 11.37 3.15
C GLY A 23 -3.40 10.48 4.05
N SER A 24 -4.04 11.08 5.04
CA SER A 24 -4.91 10.38 5.99
C SER A 24 -6.38 10.53 5.63
N MET A 25 -7.17 9.54 6.03
CA MET A 25 -8.62 9.64 6.07
C MET A 25 -9.10 9.03 7.38
N GLU A 26 -10.03 9.73 8.03
CA GLU A 26 -10.63 9.31 9.28
C GLU A 26 -12.10 9.06 9.00
N LEU A 27 -12.58 7.85 9.34
CA LEU A 27 -13.93 7.42 9.00
C LEU A 27 -14.57 6.74 10.20
N HIS A 28 -15.87 6.99 10.36
CA HIS A 28 -16.74 6.20 11.23
C HIS A 28 -17.50 5.15 10.40
N GLU A 29 -18.00 4.11 11.05
CA GLU A 29 -18.85 3.11 10.38
C GLU A 29 -20.05 3.77 9.67
N GLY A 30 -20.22 3.46 8.39
CA GLY A 30 -21.22 4.05 7.50
C GLY A 30 -20.76 5.34 6.80
N GLU A 31 -19.67 5.97 7.26
CA GLU A 31 -19.16 7.21 6.69
C GLU A 31 -18.46 6.95 5.34
N THR A 32 -18.66 7.88 4.40
CA THR A 32 -18.07 7.82 3.06
C THR A 32 -17.27 9.09 2.79
N THR A 33 -16.03 8.94 2.35
CA THR A 33 -15.19 10.05 1.87
C THR A 33 -14.85 9.88 0.38
N TYR A 34 -14.51 10.99 -0.28
CA TYR A 34 -14.05 11.04 -1.67
C TYR A 34 -12.63 11.62 -1.79
N ALA A 35 -12.05 12.01 -0.66
CA ALA A 35 -10.78 12.71 -0.58
C ALA A 35 -10.03 12.34 0.69
N ILE A 36 -8.72 12.56 0.66
CA ILE A 36 -7.83 12.38 1.81
C ILE A 36 -7.27 13.73 2.23
N ALA A 37 -6.93 13.89 3.50
CA ALA A 37 -6.12 15.01 3.95
C ALA A 37 -4.66 14.72 3.56
N ALA A 38 -4.15 15.39 2.54
CA ALA A 38 -2.79 15.18 2.06
C ALA A 38 -1.76 15.67 3.09
N GLU A 39 -0.63 14.97 3.21
CA GLU A 39 0.46 15.38 4.11
C GLU A 39 1.04 16.75 3.73
N GLU A 40 1.06 17.07 2.43
CA GLU A 40 1.47 18.39 1.91
C GLU A 40 0.46 19.51 2.22
N GLY A 41 -0.69 19.16 2.79
CA GLY A 41 -1.77 20.06 3.16
C GLY A 41 -2.94 20.06 2.16
N GLY A 42 -4.12 20.35 2.68
CA GLY A 42 -5.36 20.39 1.91
C GLY A 42 -5.96 19.00 1.65
N MET A 43 -7.06 18.99 0.90
CA MET A 43 -7.78 17.76 0.54
C MET A 43 -7.39 17.31 -0.86
N PHE A 44 -6.97 16.06 -1.01
CA PHE A 44 -6.66 15.45 -2.30
C PHE A 44 -7.80 14.51 -2.73
N PRO A 45 -8.45 14.75 -3.89
CA PRO A 45 -9.54 13.91 -4.36
C PRO A 45 -9.02 12.54 -4.86
N LEU A 46 -9.64 11.46 -4.39
CA LEU A 46 -9.27 10.10 -4.79
C LEU A 46 -9.72 9.75 -6.22
N GLY A 47 -10.83 10.36 -6.66
CA GLY A 47 -11.51 10.03 -7.92
C GLY A 47 -12.52 8.88 -7.80
N PHE A 48 -12.76 8.38 -6.59
CA PHE A 48 -13.77 7.40 -6.20
C PHE A 48 -14.13 7.62 -4.73
N ALA A 49 -15.20 7.00 -4.25
CA ALA A 49 -15.57 7.05 -2.84
C ALA A 49 -14.98 5.85 -2.08
N VAL A 50 -14.65 6.07 -0.81
CA VAL A 50 -14.28 5.04 0.15
C VAL A 50 -15.23 5.13 1.33
N ARG A 51 -15.90 4.03 1.64
CA ARG A 51 -16.81 3.91 2.79
C ARG A 51 -16.27 2.89 3.77
N LEU A 52 -16.33 3.22 5.06
CA LEU A 52 -16.09 2.24 6.11
C LEU A 52 -17.40 1.49 6.40
N ASP A 53 -17.49 0.23 6.00
CA ASP A 53 -18.70 -0.58 6.22
C ASP A 53 -18.75 -1.13 7.65
N ARG A 54 -17.59 -1.52 8.17
CA ARG A 54 -17.48 -2.11 9.51
C ARG A 54 -16.03 -2.06 10.02
N PHE A 55 -15.86 -1.78 11.30
CA PHE A 55 -14.63 -1.95 12.05
C PHE A 55 -14.82 -3.11 13.05
N GLN A 56 -13.82 -4.00 13.12
CA GLN A 56 -13.82 -5.13 14.05
C GLN A 56 -12.49 -5.20 14.76
N VAL A 57 -12.56 -5.38 16.08
CA VAL A 57 -11.41 -5.69 16.93
C VAL A 57 -11.54 -7.15 17.35
N GLU A 58 -10.55 -7.97 17.00
CA GLU A 58 -10.42 -9.34 17.46
C GLU A 58 -9.54 -9.34 18.73
N HIS A 59 -9.98 -10.01 19.79
CA HIS A 59 -9.24 -10.10 21.06
C HIS A 59 -8.70 -11.53 21.28
N PHE A 60 -7.55 -11.66 21.93
CA PHE A 60 -7.02 -12.91 22.45
C PHE A 60 -7.79 -13.26 23.74
N GLY A 61 -8.87 -14.02 23.61
CA GLY A 61 -9.68 -14.46 24.75
C GLY A 61 -10.74 -13.43 25.19
N SER A 62 -11.18 -13.52 26.45
CA SER A 62 -12.30 -12.73 26.98
C SER A 62 -11.90 -11.40 27.61
N ASP A 63 -10.59 -11.10 27.69
CA ASP A 63 -10.09 -9.84 28.25
C ASP A 63 -10.13 -8.74 27.19
N PRO A 64 -10.88 -7.65 27.39
CA PRO A 64 -10.93 -6.52 26.46
C PRO A 64 -9.57 -5.86 26.19
N GLY A 65 -8.58 -6.03 27.08
CA GLY A 65 -7.25 -5.46 26.91
C GLY A 65 -6.33 -6.22 25.95
N ASP A 66 -6.65 -7.48 25.62
CA ASP A 66 -5.76 -8.34 24.83
C ASP A 66 -6.15 -8.32 23.35
N VAL A 67 -5.75 -7.28 22.62
CA VAL A 67 -6.14 -7.13 21.20
C VAL A 67 -5.25 -7.98 20.29
N LYS A 68 -5.88 -8.88 19.53
CA LYS A 68 -5.25 -9.81 18.59
C LYS A 68 -5.09 -9.24 17.19
N SER A 69 -6.18 -8.70 16.63
CA SER A 69 -6.17 -8.20 15.26
C SER A 69 -7.20 -7.08 15.10
N PHE A 70 -6.93 -6.19 14.16
CA PHE A 70 -7.89 -5.18 13.75
C PHE A 70 -8.25 -5.43 12.30
N ARG A 71 -9.53 -5.35 12.00
CA ARG A 71 -10.05 -5.56 10.65
C ARG A 71 -11.08 -4.50 10.32
N SER A 72 -10.76 -3.68 9.33
CA SER A 72 -11.67 -2.68 8.78
C SER A 72 -12.16 -3.12 7.42
N ARG A 73 -13.48 -3.20 7.21
CA ARG A 73 -14.08 -3.50 5.91
C ARG A 73 -14.34 -2.19 5.18
N LEU A 74 -13.57 -1.94 4.12
CA LEU A 74 -13.76 -0.80 3.24
C LEU A 74 -14.52 -1.21 1.98
N ALA A 75 -15.49 -0.39 1.58
CA ALA A 75 -16.14 -0.45 0.30
C ALA A 75 -15.66 0.72 -0.57
N ILE A 76 -15.27 0.41 -1.80
CA ILE A 76 -14.95 1.40 -2.83
C ILE A 76 -16.17 1.59 -3.71
N LEU A 77 -16.57 2.85 -3.90
CA LEU A 77 -17.74 3.20 -4.69
C LEU A 77 -17.38 4.08 -5.90
N GLU A 78 -17.96 3.75 -7.05
CA GLU A 78 -17.90 4.57 -8.26
C GLU A 78 -19.31 4.80 -8.80
N GLY A 79 -19.67 6.07 -9.02
CA GLY A 79 -21.02 6.44 -9.42
C GLY A 79 -22.11 5.97 -8.43
N GLY A 80 -21.76 5.89 -7.13
CA GLY A 80 -22.67 5.41 -6.07
C GLY A 80 -22.84 3.89 -6.02
N ARG A 81 -22.14 3.11 -6.85
CA ARG A 81 -22.15 1.64 -6.81
C ARG A 81 -20.88 1.12 -6.18
N GLU A 82 -21.03 0.14 -5.30
CA GLU A 82 -19.90 -0.60 -4.75
C GLU A 82 -19.23 -1.42 -5.87
N VAL A 83 -17.95 -1.14 -6.12
CA VAL A 83 -17.14 -1.80 -7.16
C VAL A 83 -16.11 -2.74 -6.58
N LEU A 84 -15.71 -2.53 -5.32
CA LEU A 84 -14.81 -3.40 -4.59
C LEU A 84 -15.17 -3.33 -3.11
N GLN A 85 -15.10 -4.48 -2.43
CA GLN A 85 -15.12 -4.55 -0.97
C GLN A 85 -13.91 -5.35 -0.52
N GLY A 86 -13.24 -4.88 0.52
CA GLY A 86 -12.04 -5.54 1.02
C GLY A 86 -11.80 -5.26 2.50
N ASN A 87 -11.09 -6.18 3.14
CA ASN A 87 -10.62 -5.98 4.50
C ASN A 87 -9.25 -5.32 4.46
N VAL A 88 -9.08 -4.27 5.26
CA VAL A 88 -7.79 -3.70 5.64
C VAL A 88 -7.44 -4.25 7.01
N GLU A 89 -6.26 -4.83 7.10
CA GLU A 89 -5.69 -5.35 8.35
C GLU A 89 -4.25 -4.84 8.49
N VAL A 90 -3.67 -4.99 9.66
CA VAL A 90 -2.26 -4.67 9.89
C VAL A 90 -1.40 -5.45 8.89
N ASN A 91 -0.50 -4.76 8.18
CA ASN A 91 0.34 -5.29 7.09
C ASN A 91 -0.39 -5.85 5.86
N HIS A 92 -1.72 -5.76 5.80
CA HIS A 92 -2.52 -6.17 4.66
C HIS A 92 -3.35 -4.98 4.16
N PRO A 93 -2.72 -4.07 3.37
CA PRO A 93 -3.43 -2.94 2.79
C PRO A 93 -4.43 -3.37 1.73
N LEU A 94 -5.46 -2.55 1.50
CA LEU A 94 -6.37 -2.71 0.38
C LEU A 94 -5.86 -1.94 -0.85
N PRO A 95 -5.44 -2.62 -1.93
CA PRO A 95 -5.03 -1.96 -3.17
C PRO A 95 -6.23 -1.60 -4.05
N TYR A 96 -6.27 -0.37 -4.58
CA TYR A 96 -7.23 0.03 -5.61
C TYR A 96 -6.74 1.20 -6.47
N LYS A 97 -6.76 1.07 -7.81
CA LYS A 97 -6.36 2.12 -8.77
C LYS A 97 -5.02 2.82 -8.45
N GLY A 98 -4.03 2.04 -7.99
CA GLY A 98 -2.71 2.52 -7.60
C GLY A 98 -2.62 3.10 -6.19
N TRP A 99 -3.74 3.19 -5.47
CA TRP A 99 -3.76 3.48 -4.04
C TRP A 99 -3.58 2.22 -3.22
N LEU A 100 -2.93 2.36 -2.08
CA LEU A 100 -2.82 1.40 -1.01
C LEU A 100 -3.42 2.04 0.24
N PHE A 101 -4.48 1.42 0.77
CA PHE A 101 -5.12 1.86 2.00
C PHE A 101 -4.63 1.00 3.16
N TYR A 102 -3.87 1.62 4.05
CA TYR A 102 -3.37 1.01 5.27
C TYR A 102 -4.22 1.43 6.45
N GLN A 103 -4.37 0.53 7.42
CA GLN A 103 -4.89 0.91 8.71
C GLN A 103 -3.81 1.67 9.50
N ALA A 104 -4.14 2.85 9.99
CA ALA A 104 -3.21 3.72 10.69
C ALA A 104 -3.48 3.75 12.21
N ASN A 105 -4.74 3.91 12.60
CA ASN A 105 -5.10 3.99 14.01
C ASN A 105 -6.57 3.59 14.26
N TYR A 106 -6.94 3.53 15.53
CA TYR A 106 -8.30 3.33 16.02
C TYR A 106 -8.47 4.07 17.35
N SER A 107 -9.71 4.22 17.79
CA SER A 107 -10.04 4.77 19.11
C SER A 107 -10.62 3.67 19.99
N ALA A 108 -10.12 3.52 21.21
CA ALA A 108 -10.71 2.60 22.18
C ALA A 108 -12.04 3.15 22.74
N ASP A 109 -12.19 4.48 22.75
CA ASP A 109 -13.39 5.17 23.25
C ASP A 109 -14.50 5.24 22.19
N ASP A 110 -14.14 5.11 20.91
CA ASP A 110 -15.08 5.08 19.78
C ASP A 110 -14.87 3.81 18.93
N PRO A 111 -15.67 2.76 19.16
CA PRO A 111 -15.55 1.49 18.43
C PRO A 111 -16.05 1.58 16.98
N THR A 112 -16.51 2.74 16.51
CA THR A 112 -16.89 2.95 15.12
C THR A 112 -15.81 3.67 14.31
N TYR A 113 -14.83 4.27 14.98
CA TYR A 113 -13.77 5.06 14.37
C TYR A 113 -12.61 4.19 13.88
N SER A 114 -12.14 4.46 12.66
CA SER A 114 -10.84 4.01 12.20
C SER A 114 -10.17 5.05 11.29
N GLY A 115 -8.88 5.28 11.55
CA GLY A 115 -8.03 6.09 10.68
C GLY A 115 -7.22 5.24 9.71
N PHE A 116 -7.11 5.73 8.49
CA PHE A 116 -6.41 5.07 7.40
C PHE A 116 -5.37 5.99 6.77
N LEU A 117 -4.28 5.39 6.30
CA LEU A 117 -3.29 6.04 5.46
C LEU A 117 -3.50 5.60 4.02
N ALA A 118 -3.73 6.54 3.12
CA ALA A 118 -3.82 6.31 1.69
C ALA A 118 -2.50 6.70 1.03
N VAL A 119 -1.86 5.75 0.36
CA VAL A 119 -0.58 5.95 -0.32
C VAL A 119 -0.72 5.61 -1.79
N LYS A 120 -0.26 6.49 -2.68
CA LYS A 120 -0.14 6.22 -4.12
C LYS A 120 1.26 6.58 -4.57
N ASP A 121 2.06 5.56 -4.86
CA ASP A 121 3.45 5.72 -5.33
C ASP A 121 3.60 5.16 -6.77
N PRO A 122 3.67 6.03 -7.79
CA PRO A 122 3.89 5.59 -9.18
C PRO A 122 5.34 5.17 -9.46
N GLY A 123 6.28 5.51 -8.58
CA GLY A 123 7.70 5.15 -8.65
C GLY A 123 8.00 3.73 -8.17
N LEU A 124 7.17 3.20 -7.27
CA LEU A 124 7.35 1.89 -6.65
C LEU A 124 7.58 0.72 -7.64
N PRO A 125 6.83 0.59 -8.77
CA PRO A 125 7.10 -0.47 -9.75
C PRO A 125 8.52 -0.40 -10.35
N TRP A 126 9.05 0.80 -10.56
CA TRP A 126 10.39 1.00 -11.11
C TRP A 126 11.48 0.60 -10.10
N VAL A 127 11.25 0.89 -8.82
CA VAL A 127 12.14 0.43 -7.74
C VAL A 127 12.23 -1.10 -7.74
N PHE A 128 11.09 -1.80 -7.81
CA PHE A 128 11.07 -3.25 -7.89
C PHE A 128 11.73 -3.80 -9.17
N ALA A 129 11.49 -3.17 -10.32
CA ALA A 129 12.16 -3.55 -11.57
C ALA A 129 13.69 -3.43 -11.45
N GLY A 130 14.17 -2.38 -10.78
CA GLY A 130 15.57 -2.18 -10.46
C GLY A 130 16.17 -3.32 -9.62
N PHE A 131 15.48 -3.73 -8.55
CA PHE A 131 15.89 -4.89 -7.74
C PHE A 131 15.95 -6.18 -8.55
N VAL A 132 14.93 -6.45 -9.38
CA VAL A 132 14.90 -7.63 -10.27
C VAL A 132 16.09 -7.63 -11.22
N MET A 133 16.44 -6.48 -11.80
CA MET A 133 17.61 -6.36 -12.68
C MET A 133 18.92 -6.63 -11.95
N ILE A 134 19.07 -6.18 -10.71
CA ILE A 134 20.27 -6.47 -9.89
C ILE A 134 20.39 -7.96 -9.63
N VAL A 135 19.29 -8.60 -9.18
CA VAL A 135 19.26 -10.04 -8.89
C VAL A 135 19.55 -10.85 -10.17
N ALA A 136 18.90 -10.52 -11.29
CA ALA A 136 19.13 -11.17 -12.57
C ALA A 136 20.59 -11.01 -13.04
N GLY A 137 21.16 -9.81 -12.88
CA GLY A 137 22.56 -9.54 -13.19
C GLY A 137 23.52 -10.38 -12.33
N ALA A 138 23.25 -10.51 -11.02
CA ALA A 138 24.02 -11.35 -10.13
C ALA A 138 23.93 -12.84 -10.51
N VAL A 139 22.73 -13.35 -10.76
CA VAL A 139 22.51 -14.73 -11.23
C VAL A 139 23.28 -14.98 -12.53
N PHE A 140 23.23 -14.05 -13.48
CA PHE A 140 23.96 -14.18 -14.73
C PHE A 140 25.47 -14.25 -14.51
N VAL A 141 26.04 -13.36 -13.71
CA VAL A 141 27.49 -13.29 -13.47
C VAL A 141 28.00 -14.51 -12.71
N PHE A 142 27.30 -14.95 -11.67
CA PHE A 142 27.80 -16.01 -10.79
C PHE A 142 27.42 -17.42 -11.22
N TYR A 143 26.29 -17.60 -11.92
CA TYR A 143 25.78 -18.94 -12.24
C TYR A 143 25.77 -19.24 -13.74
N ILE A 144 25.44 -18.26 -14.58
CA ILE A 144 25.30 -18.49 -16.03
C ILE A 144 26.64 -18.35 -16.73
N ARG A 145 27.36 -17.24 -16.51
CA ARG A 145 28.64 -16.96 -17.17
C ARG A 145 29.70 -18.05 -16.92
N PRO A 146 29.90 -18.58 -15.70
CA PRO A 146 30.89 -19.65 -15.49
C PRO A 146 30.49 -20.96 -16.17
N ARG A 147 29.19 -21.28 -16.23
CA ARG A 147 28.69 -22.47 -16.96
C ARG A 147 28.86 -22.35 -18.47
N LEU A 148 28.73 -21.14 -19.01
CA LEU A 148 28.99 -20.87 -20.43
C LEU A 148 30.50 -20.87 -20.75
N GLY A 149 31.34 -20.41 -19.82
CA GLY A 149 32.80 -20.41 -19.95
C GLY A 149 33.47 -21.77 -19.81
N GLY A 150 32.79 -22.76 -19.23
CA GLY A 150 33.24 -24.17 -19.19
C GLY A 150 33.08 -24.93 -20.52
N LEU A 151 32.59 -24.29 -21.59
CA LEU A 151 32.34 -24.88 -22.91
C LEU A 151 33.34 -24.44 -23.99
N THR A 152 34.38 -23.68 -23.63
CA THR A 152 35.52 -23.44 -24.54
C THR A 152 36.60 -24.50 -24.33
N PRO A 153 36.95 -25.29 -25.36
CA PRO A 153 38.03 -26.29 -25.29
C PRO A 153 39.41 -25.65 -25.10
#